data_AF-A0A814FWB8-F1
#
_entry.id   AF-A0A814FWB8-F1
#
_cell.length_a   1.000
_cell.length_b   1.000
_cell.length_c   1.000
_cell.angle_alpha   90.00
_cell.angle_beta   90.00
_cell.angle_gamma   90.00
#
_symmetry.space_group_name_H-M   'P 1'
#
loop_
_entity.id
_entity.type
_entity.pdbx_description
1 polymer ?
#
loop_
_entity_poly.entity_id
_entity_poly.type
_entity_poly.pdbx_seq_one_letter_code
_entity_poly.pdbx_strand_id
1 'polypeptide(L)'
;MGLGVFARRFIESRSYFGPYGGDKRNTHLIEEASDYSWQVPDKSGNIMYYIDGGEPNKSNWLRFVNCPNTVSQENLISFVYHGDIFYLAIRNITVGEELLVYYGHNYAKKLGVDTTQFR
;
A
#
# COMPACT_ATOMS: atom_id res chain seq x y z
N MET A 1 1.68 18.89 -3.41
CA MET A 1 2.00 17.71 -4.23
C MET A 1 2.96 16.85 -3.42
N GLY A 2 2.64 15.58 -3.19
CA GLY A 2 3.45 14.66 -2.38
C GLY A 2 4.62 14.04 -3.15
N LEU A 3 5.36 13.17 -2.48
CA LEU A 3 6.36 12.31 -3.12
C LEU A 3 5.68 11.09 -3.77
N GLY A 4 6.36 10.45 -4.72
CA GLY A 4 5.91 9.24 -5.41
C GLY A 4 7.09 8.33 -5.74
N VAL A 5 6.80 7.06 -6.04
CA VAL A 5 7.82 6.07 -6.41
C VAL A 5 7.70 5.75 -7.89
N PHE A 6 8.80 5.87 -8.63
CA PHE A 6 8.82 5.67 -10.07
C PHE A 6 9.81 4.58 -10.47
N ALA A 7 9.42 3.76 -11.44
CA ALA A 7 10.25 2.70 -11.95
C ALA A 7 11.48 3.27 -12.68
N ARG A 8 12.68 3.01 -12.16
CA ARG A 8 13.95 3.38 -12.84
C ARG A 8 14.44 2.34 -13.85
N ARG A 9 13.83 1.16 -13.82
CA ARG A 9 14.09 0.03 -14.71
C ARG A 9 12.77 -0.67 -15.00
N PHE A 10 12.74 -1.47 -16.05
CA PHE A 10 11.62 -2.36 -16.31
C PHE A 10 11.41 -3.30 -15.11
N ILE A 11 10.16 -3.43 -14.67
CA ILE A 11 9.74 -4.35 -13.62
C ILE A 11 8.78 -5.35 -14.27
N GLU A 12 9.16 -6.63 -14.19
CA GLU A 12 8.32 -7.72 -14.68
C GLU A 12 7.09 -7.91 -13.80
N SER A 13 5.97 -8.28 -14.43
CA SER A 13 4.82 -8.81 -13.71
C SER A 13 5.26 -9.93 -12.78
N ARG A 14 4.62 -10.01 -11.61
CA ARG A 14 4.93 -10.93 -10.51
C ARG A 14 6.20 -10.60 -9.72
N SER A 15 6.81 -9.44 -9.95
CA SER A 15 7.83 -8.90 -9.03
C SER A 15 7.23 -8.52 -7.69
N TYR A 16 7.91 -8.86 -6.60
CA TYR A 16 7.49 -8.56 -5.23
C TYR A 16 8.34 -7.45 -4.60
N PHE A 17 7.72 -6.62 -3.77
CA PHE A 17 8.38 -5.60 -2.96
C PHE A 17 7.91 -5.71 -1.52
N GLY A 18 8.85 -5.70 -0.56
CA GLY A 18 8.50 -5.75 0.86
C GLY A 18 9.57 -6.38 1.73
N PRO A 19 9.26 -6.53 3.03
CA PRO A 19 8.01 -6.13 3.68
C PRO A 19 7.83 -4.60 3.76
N TYR A 20 6.58 -4.12 3.90
CA TYR A 20 6.26 -2.73 4.21
C TYR A 20 6.81 -2.37 5.60
N GLY A 21 7.61 -1.31 5.68
CA GLY A 21 8.29 -0.93 6.92
C GLY A 21 7.44 0.01 7.76
N GLY A 22 7.34 -0.27 9.06
CA GLY A 22 6.66 0.59 10.04
C GLY A 22 6.58 -0.05 11.43
N ASP A 23 6.04 0.70 12.39
CA ASP A 23 5.76 0.19 13.73
C ASP A 23 4.48 -0.65 13.73
N LYS A 24 4.52 -1.83 14.36
CA LYS A 24 3.31 -2.64 14.57
C LYS A 24 2.46 -2.04 15.69
N ARG A 25 1.22 -1.67 15.39
CA ARG A 25 0.27 -1.03 16.32
C ARG A 25 -0.98 -1.88 16.52
N ASN A 26 -1.47 -1.96 17.76
CA ASN A 26 -2.70 -2.70 18.10
C ASN A 26 -3.97 -1.94 17.66
N THR A 27 -5.07 -2.67 17.49
CA THR A 27 -6.35 -2.16 16.99
C THR A 27 -7.07 -1.17 17.90
N HIS A 28 -6.68 -1.04 19.16
CA HIS A 28 -7.28 -0.07 20.09
C HIS A 28 -6.82 1.38 19.88
N LEU A 29 -5.83 1.62 19.01
CA LEU A 29 -5.22 2.95 18.77
C LEU A 29 -5.51 3.48 17.35
N ILE A 30 -6.65 3.10 16.75
CA ILE A 30 -7.00 3.46 15.36
C ILE A 30 -7.03 4.98 15.14
N GLU A 31 -7.40 5.77 16.16
CA GLU A 31 -7.42 7.22 16.07
C GLU A 31 -6.02 7.85 15.91
N GLU A 32 -4.96 7.11 16.21
CA GLU A 32 -3.56 7.54 16.04
C GLU A 32 -2.92 7.03 14.73
N ALA A 33 -3.65 6.25 13.92
CA ALA A 33 -3.10 5.68 12.70
C ALA A 33 -2.81 6.79 11.68
N SER A 34 -1.54 6.91 11.28
CA SER A 34 -1.14 7.87 10.26
C SER A 34 -1.70 7.51 8.88
N ASP A 35 -1.61 8.44 7.93
CA ASP A 35 -1.95 8.19 6.52
C ASP A 35 -1.04 7.14 5.84
N TYR A 36 -0.01 6.65 6.53
CA TYR A 36 0.91 5.60 6.10
C TYR A 36 0.61 4.25 6.79
N SER A 37 -0.58 4.08 7.34
CA SER A 37 -0.95 2.87 8.06
C SER A 37 -1.63 1.85 7.17
N TRP A 38 -1.17 0.61 7.25
CA TRP A 38 -1.87 -0.52 6.65
C TRP A 38 -2.51 -1.42 7.69
N GLN A 39 -3.65 -1.99 7.32
CA GLN A 39 -4.36 -3.01 8.09
C GLN A 39 -3.83 -4.40 7.78
N VAL A 40 -3.57 -5.21 8.81
CA VAL A 40 -3.20 -6.61 8.67
C VAL A 40 -4.36 -7.50 9.16
N PRO A 41 -5.15 -8.10 8.24
CA PRO A 41 -6.21 -9.02 8.61
C PRO A 41 -5.71 -10.43 8.95
N ASP A 42 -6.48 -11.17 9.72
CA ASP A 42 -6.40 -12.63 9.83
C ASP A 42 -7.01 -13.33 8.59
N LYS A 43 -7.02 -14.67 8.61
CA LYS A 43 -7.60 -15.49 7.53
C LYS A 43 -9.12 -15.33 7.38
N SER A 44 -9.79 -14.80 8.39
CA SER A 44 -11.23 -14.56 8.42
C SER A 44 -11.60 -13.11 8.05
N GLY A 45 -10.59 -12.28 7.76
CA GLY A 45 -10.76 -10.86 7.42
C GLY A 45 -10.85 -9.93 8.63
N ASN A 46 -10.69 -10.43 9.86
CA ASN A 46 -10.68 -9.57 11.05
C ASN A 46 -9.35 -8.85 11.14
N ILE A 47 -9.38 -7.53 11.35
CA ILE A 47 -8.14 -6.75 11.51
C ILE A 47 -7.47 -7.13 12.83
N MET A 48 -6.23 -7.61 12.74
CA MET A 48 -5.45 -8.05 13.91
C MET A 48 -4.61 -6.91 14.48
N TYR A 49 -4.00 -6.11 13.60
CA TYR A 49 -3.12 -4.99 13.93
C TYR A 49 -2.87 -4.14 12.67
N TYR A 50 -2.10 -3.07 12.86
CA TYR A 50 -1.66 -2.17 11.81
C TYR A 50 -0.13 -2.18 11.71
N ILE A 51 0.39 -1.87 10.52
CA ILE A 51 1.79 -1.48 10.31
C ILE A 51 1.78 0.00 9.94
N ASP A 52 2.33 0.86 10.81
CA ASP A 52 2.33 2.32 10.64
C ASP A 52 3.69 2.84 10.16
N GLY A 53 3.73 3.30 8.90
CA GLY A 53 4.90 3.90 8.27
C GLY A 53 5.08 5.39 8.54
N GLY A 54 4.36 5.97 9.51
CA GLY A 54 4.35 7.39 9.82
C GLY A 54 5.72 7.95 10.22
N GLU A 55 6.47 7.21 11.03
CA GLU A 55 7.84 7.58 11.46
C GLU A 55 8.87 7.28 10.35
N PRO A 56 9.51 8.29 9.74
CA PRO A 56 10.44 8.09 8.63
C PRO A 56 11.64 7.19 8.96
N ASN A 57 12.12 7.21 10.22
CA ASN A 57 13.29 6.42 10.62
C ASN A 57 12.96 4.94 10.90
N LYS A 58 11.67 4.59 10.95
CA LYS A 58 11.19 3.23 11.20
C LYS A 58 10.42 2.64 10.02
N SER A 59 10.35 3.37 8.93
CA SER A 59 9.64 2.98 7.72
C SER A 59 10.62 2.82 6.55
N ASN A 60 10.10 2.41 5.39
CA ASN A 60 10.90 2.27 4.18
C ASN A 60 10.23 2.96 2.98
N TRP A 61 10.87 2.88 1.82
CA TRP A 61 10.43 3.56 0.61
C TRP A 61 9.01 3.21 0.15
N LEU A 62 8.45 2.07 0.58
CA LEU A 62 7.09 1.67 0.23
C LEU A 62 6.03 2.63 0.76
N ARG A 63 6.34 3.40 1.82
CA ARG A 63 5.48 4.47 2.33
C ARG A 63 5.16 5.58 1.31
N PHE A 64 5.96 5.68 0.25
CA PHE A 64 5.81 6.71 -0.80
C PHE A 64 5.14 6.18 -2.07
N VAL A 65 4.78 4.90 -2.13
CA VAL A 65 3.93 4.38 -3.22
C VAL A 65 2.58 5.10 -3.09
N ASN A 66 1.94 5.50 -4.18
CA ASN A 66 0.71 6.27 -4.12
C ASN A 66 -0.53 5.42 -4.45
N CYS A 67 -1.71 5.98 -4.16
CA CYS A 67 -2.98 5.40 -4.53
C CYS A 67 -3.27 5.79 -5.98
N PRO A 68 -3.68 4.87 -6.87
CA PRO A 68 -4.13 5.26 -8.20
C PRO A 68 -5.39 6.13 -8.11
N ASN A 69 -5.53 7.11 -9.01
CA ASN A 69 -6.75 7.93 -9.11
C ASN A 69 -7.88 7.16 -9.81
N THR A 70 -7.53 6.21 -10.68
CA THR A 70 -8.46 5.31 -11.39
C THR A 70 -7.95 3.88 -11.33
N VAL A 71 -8.86 2.90 -11.34
CA VAL A 71 -8.51 1.46 -11.29
C VAL A 71 -7.55 1.06 -12.41
N SER A 72 -7.69 1.67 -13.59
CA SER A 72 -6.83 1.41 -14.75
C SER A 72 -5.35 1.76 -14.53
N GLN A 73 -5.04 2.61 -13.54
CA GLN A 73 -3.67 3.01 -13.23
C GLN A 73 -2.97 2.04 -12.26
N GLU A 74 -3.73 1.21 -11.53
CA GLU A 74 -3.18 0.25 -10.59
C GLU A 74 -2.19 -0.69 -11.28
N ASN A 75 -1.01 -0.83 -10.69
CA ASN A 75 0.02 -1.74 -11.19
C ASN A 75 0.65 -2.60 -10.09
N LEU A 76 0.31 -2.33 -8.83
CA LEU A 76 0.63 -3.14 -7.67
C LEU A 76 -0.64 -3.53 -6.92
N ILE A 77 -0.67 -4.76 -6.39
CA ILE A 77 -1.60 -5.15 -5.32
C ILE A 77 -0.85 -5.35 -4.01
N SER A 78 -1.52 -5.12 -2.89
CA SER A 78 -0.99 -5.47 -1.56
C SER A 78 -1.49 -6.86 -1.13
N PHE A 79 -0.66 -7.58 -0.39
CA PHE A 79 -1.04 -8.86 0.23
C PHE A 79 -0.28 -9.09 1.54
N VAL A 80 -0.87 -9.90 2.42
CA VAL A 80 -0.26 -10.29 3.70
C VAL A 80 0.47 -11.61 3.55
N TYR A 81 1.72 -11.67 4.01
CA TYR A 81 2.51 -12.89 4.08
C TYR A 81 3.31 -12.92 5.38
N HIS A 82 3.19 -14.01 6.15
CA HIS A 82 3.79 -14.17 7.48
C HIS A 82 3.56 -13.00 8.47
N GLY A 83 2.44 -12.28 8.33
CA GLY A 83 2.08 -11.17 9.21
C GLY A 83 2.62 -9.81 8.78
N ASP A 84 3.32 -9.75 7.64
CA ASP A 84 3.79 -8.52 7.03
C ASP A 84 3.07 -8.24 5.71
N ILE A 85 3.19 -7.01 5.21
CA ILE A 85 2.57 -6.58 3.96
C ILE A 85 3.61 -6.49 2.86
N PHE A 86 3.26 -7.00 1.70
CA PHE A 86 4.07 -6.98 0.49
C PHE A 86 3.26 -6.44 -0.68
N TYR A 87 3.94 -5.86 -1.65
CA TYR A 87 3.34 -5.43 -2.91
C TYR A 87 3.76 -6.37 -4.04
N LEU A 88 2.83 -6.66 -4.94
CA LEU A 88 3.04 -7.51 -6.11
C LEU A 88 2.69 -6.75 -7.38
N ALA A 89 3.61 -6.70 -8.34
CA ALA A 89 3.34 -6.20 -9.68
C ALA A 89 2.34 -7.09 -10.41
N ILE A 90 1.17 -6.56 -10.75
CA ILE A 90 0.11 -7.30 -11.48
C ILE A 90 0.25 -7.22 -12.99
N ARG A 91 1.09 -6.31 -13.48
CA ARG A 91 1.47 -6.15 -14.88
C ARG A 91 2.92 -5.70 -14.98
N ASN A 92 3.48 -5.73 -16.19
CA ASN A 92 4.78 -5.13 -16.44
C ASN A 92 4.70 -3.60 -16.19
N ILE A 93 5.73 -3.05 -15.55
CA ILE A 93 5.86 -1.61 -15.27
C ILE A 93 7.10 -1.10 -16.02
N THR A 94 6.87 -0.18 -16.94
CA THR A 94 7.90 0.43 -17.77
C THR A 94 8.65 1.54 -17.03
N VAL A 95 9.83 1.89 -17.54
CA VAL A 95 10.64 2.97 -16.94
C VAL A 95 9.87 4.28 -16.97
N GLY A 96 9.83 4.97 -15.82
CA GLY A 96 9.13 6.24 -15.66
C GLY A 96 7.67 6.11 -15.19
N GLU A 97 7.07 4.92 -15.22
CA GLU A 97 5.75 4.71 -14.61
C GLU A 97 5.83 4.82 -13.08
N GLU A 98 4.81 5.45 -12.49
CA GLU A 98 4.63 5.48 -11.04
C GLU A 98 4.14 4.11 -10.54
N LEU A 99 4.68 3.67 -9.41
CA LEU A 99 4.20 2.50 -8.68
C LEU A 99 2.96 2.91 -7.89
N LEU A 100 1.84 2.23 -8.16
CA LEU A 100 0.53 2.56 -7.64
C LEU A 100 -0.14 1.32 -7.07
N VAL A 101 -0.53 1.41 -5.79
CA VAL A 101 -1.16 0.33 -5.02
C VAL A 101 -2.50 0.80 -4.48
N TYR A 102 -3.52 -0.05 -4.52
CA TYR A 102 -4.80 0.25 -3.88
C TYR A 102 -4.77 -0.06 -2.38
N TYR A 103 -5.10 0.93 -1.55
CA TYR A 103 -5.10 0.88 -0.09
C TYR A 103 -6.39 0.31 0.53
N GLY A 104 -7.36 -0.08 -0.29
CA GLY A 104 -8.68 -0.46 0.17
C GLY A 104 -9.66 0.73 0.27
N HIS A 105 -10.94 0.38 0.42
CA HIS A 105 -12.08 1.31 0.30
C HIS A 105 -12.06 2.48 1.29
N ASN A 106 -11.58 2.26 2.52
CA ASN A 106 -11.62 3.28 3.57
C ASN A 106 -10.63 4.42 3.34
N TYR A 107 -9.44 4.13 2.82
CA TYR A 107 -8.42 5.15 2.52
C TYR A 107 -8.73 5.87 1.20
N ALA A 108 -9.19 5.14 0.19
CA ALA A 108 -9.60 5.71 -1.08
C ALA A 108 -10.76 6.72 -0.93
N LYS A 109 -11.74 6.47 -0.06
CA LYS A 109 -12.77 7.47 0.30
C LYS A 109 -12.20 8.75 0.93
N LYS A 110 -11.21 8.65 1.82
CA LYS A 110 -10.56 9.83 2.43
C LYS A 110 -9.82 10.68 1.39
N LEU A 111 -9.26 10.03 0.37
CA LEU A 111 -8.56 10.69 -0.74
C LEU A 111 -9.50 11.19 -1.85
N GLY A 112 -10.82 11.00 -1.73
CA GLY A 112 -11.78 11.37 -2.77
C GLY A 112 -11.70 10.51 -4.04
N VAL A 113 -11.07 9.34 -3.96
CA VAL A 113 -10.98 8.37 -5.05
C VAL A 113 -12.33 7.66 -5.19
N ASP A 114 -12.85 7.59 -6.41
CA ASP A 114 -14.07 6.84 -6.71
C ASP A 114 -13.82 5.34 -6.54
N THR A 115 -14.28 4.80 -5.41
CA THR A 115 -14.10 3.39 -5.07
C THR A 115 -15.08 2.47 -5.78
N THR A 116 -16.10 2.97 -6.48
CA THR A 116 -17.15 2.12 -7.09
C THR A 116 -16.62 1.19 -8.18
N GLN A 117 -15.43 1.48 -8.69
CA GLN A 117 -14.76 0.68 -9.71
C GLN A 117 -13.76 -0.33 -9.13
N PHE A 118 -13.38 -0.20 -7.86
CA PHE A 118 -12.46 -1.13 -7.19
C PHE A 118 -13.26 -2.32 -6.66
N ARG A 119 -12.86 -3.54 -7.03
CA ARG A 119 -13.56 -4.79 -6.70
C ARG A 119 -13.34 -5.25 -5.27
#